data_AF-A0A848SAU1-F1
#
_entry.id   AF-A0A848SAU1-F1
#
_cell.length_a   1.000
_cell.length_b   1.000
_cell.length_c   1.000
_cell.angle_alpha   90.00
_cell.angle_beta   90.00
_cell.angle_gamma   90.00
#
_symmetry.space_group_name_H-M   'P 1'
#
loop_
_entity.id
_entity.type
_entity.pdbx_description
1 polymer ?
#
loop_
_entity_poly.entity_id
_entity_poly.type
_entity_poly.pdbx_seq_one_letter_code
_entity_poly.pdbx_strand_id
1 'polypeptide(L)'
;MAVLPFRPTPFFANKNRAFWNLQFAGWTGAVMLRSIQGISNGQSASYVILMLIVGITGFAISTLLSVVYRKLINRPALITWGATAAVLAVAVGIYAVI
;
A
#
# COMPACT_ATOMS: atom_id res chain seq x y z
N MET A 1 -33.62 -7.88 -24.90
CA MET A 1 -32.69 -7.40 -23.85
C MET A 1 -31.27 -7.64 -24.34
N ALA A 2 -30.53 -6.58 -24.69
CA ALA A 2 -29.13 -6.71 -25.06
C ALA A 2 -28.32 -7.04 -23.80
N VAL A 3 -28.03 -8.32 -23.60
CA VAL A 3 -27.14 -8.78 -22.53
C VAL A 3 -25.74 -8.36 -22.96
N LEU A 4 -25.18 -7.32 -22.31
CA LEU A 4 -23.79 -6.97 -22.51
C LEU A 4 -22.95 -8.23 -22.21
N PRO A 5 -22.09 -8.69 -23.13
CA PRO A 5 -21.26 -9.85 -22.86
C PRO A 5 -20.30 -9.48 -21.74
N PHE A 6 -20.62 -9.89 -20.51
CA PHE A 6 -19.71 -9.86 -19.37
C PHE A 6 -18.55 -10.81 -19.69
N ARG A 7 -17.53 -10.29 -20.36
CA ARG A 7 -16.28 -11.01 -20.57
C ARG A 7 -15.51 -10.96 -19.25
N PRO A 8 -15.10 -12.09 -18.67
CA PRO A 8 -14.24 -12.07 -17.50
C PRO A 8 -12.94 -11.36 -17.88
N THR A 9 -12.72 -10.19 -17.29
CA THR A 9 -11.46 -9.45 -17.47
C THR A 9 -10.53 -9.79 -16.31
N PRO A 10 -9.28 -10.19 -16.58
CA PRO A 10 -8.32 -10.48 -15.52
C PRO A 10 -8.11 -9.26 -14.63
N PHE A 11 -8.00 -9.46 -13.31
CA PHE A 11 -7.82 -8.36 -12.34
C PHE A 11 -6.64 -7.43 -12.70
N PHE A 12 -5.52 -8.01 -13.15
CA PHE A 12 -4.32 -7.27 -13.55
C PHE A 12 -4.30 -6.82 -15.03
N ALA A 13 -5.40 -6.98 -15.78
CA ALA A 13 -5.50 -6.47 -17.14
C ALA A 13 -5.28 -4.94 -17.18
N ASN A 14 -5.74 -4.23 -16.16
CA ASN A 14 -5.38 -2.84 -15.90
C ASN A 14 -4.55 -2.74 -14.62
N LYS A 15 -3.22 -2.76 -14.76
CA LYS A 15 -2.29 -2.68 -13.63
C LYS A 15 -2.44 -1.41 -12.79
N ASN A 16 -2.79 -0.28 -13.41
CA ASN A 16 -2.99 0.97 -12.67
C ASN A 16 -4.22 0.88 -11.76
N ARG A 17 -5.35 0.39 -12.31
CA ARG A 17 -6.57 0.15 -11.52
C ARG A 17 -6.32 -0.88 -10.41
N ALA A 18 -5.66 -1.99 -10.75
CA ALA A 18 -5.32 -3.03 -9.78
C ALA A 18 -4.46 -2.48 -8.65
N PHE A 19 -3.45 -1.66 -8.96
CA PHE A 19 -2.60 -1.00 -7.97
C PHE A 19 -3.41 -0.14 -7.00
N TRP A 20 -4.23 0.78 -7.51
CA TRP A 20 -5.04 1.64 -6.65
C TRP A 20 -6.05 0.86 -5.80
N ASN A 21 -6.72 -0.14 -6.38
CA ASN A 21 -7.64 -1.00 -5.63
C ASN A 21 -6.92 -1.72 -4.48
N LEU A 22 -5.74 -2.28 -4.72
CA LEU A 22 -4.93 -2.95 -3.70
C LEU A 22 -4.43 -1.98 -2.64
N GLN A 23 -3.99 -0.78 -3.04
CA GLN A 23 -3.54 0.26 -2.11
C GLN A 23 -4.66 0.69 -1.16
N PHE A 24 -5.84 1.01 -1.71
CA PHE A 24 -6.99 1.42 -0.89
C PHE A 24 -7.48 0.28 -0.01
N ALA A 25 -7.68 -0.92 -0.56
CA ALA A 25 -8.14 -2.07 0.21
C ALA A 25 -7.15 -2.45 1.32
N GLY A 26 -5.86 -2.50 1.01
CA GLY A 26 -4.81 -2.87 1.95
C GLY A 26 -4.68 -1.88 3.10
N TRP A 27 -4.52 -0.58 2.80
CA TRP A 27 -4.35 0.43 3.85
C TRP A 27 -5.61 0.68 4.66
N THR A 28 -6.79 0.67 4.02
CA THR A 28 -8.07 0.78 4.75
C THR A 28 -8.27 -0.41 5.69
N GLY A 29 -7.99 -1.62 5.20
CA GLY A 29 -8.05 -2.83 6.03
C GLY A 29 -7.05 -2.78 7.20
N ALA A 30 -5.82 -2.32 6.96
CA ALA A 30 -4.80 -2.21 8.00
C ALA A 30 -5.16 -1.18 9.08
N VAL A 31 -5.66 0.00 8.69
CA VAL A 31 -6.10 1.04 9.63
C VAL A 31 -7.31 0.58 10.42
N MET A 32 -8.29 -0.02 9.74
CA MET A 32 -9.50 -0.54 10.39
C MET A 32 -9.14 -1.60 11.43
N LEU A 33 -8.34 -2.59 11.05
CA LEU A 33 -7.87 -3.64 11.95
C LEU A 33 -7.14 -3.05 13.16
N ARG A 34 -6.18 -2.15 12.94
CA ARG A 34 -5.41 -1.53 14.04
C ARG A 34 -6.26 -0.65 14.94
N SER A 35 -7.25 0.05 14.39
CA SER A 35 -8.19 0.87 15.15
C SER A 35 -9.05 0.00 16.07
N ILE A 36 -9.61 -1.10 15.54
CA ILE A 36 -10.41 -2.05 16.33
C ILE A 36 -9.55 -2.69 17.43
N GLN A 37 -8.32 -3.10 17.10
CA GLN A 37 -7.39 -3.63 18.10
C GLN A 37 -7.09 -2.61 19.20
N GLY A 38 -6.81 -1.35 18.84
CA GLY A 38 -6.55 -0.31 19.83
C GLY A 38 -7.73 -0.09 20.77
N ILE A 39 -8.93 0.05 20.22
CA ILE A 39 -10.16 0.23 21.01
C ILE A 39 -10.41 -0.99 21.91
N SER A 40 -10.24 -2.20 21.39
CA SER A 40 -10.38 -3.44 22.15
C SER A 40 -9.36 -3.55 23.29
N ASN A 41 -8.20 -2.90 23.17
CA ASN A 41 -7.16 -2.84 24.19
C ASN A 41 -7.33 -1.62 25.13
N GLY A 42 -8.48 -0.94 25.10
CA GLY A 42 -8.79 0.16 26.01
C GLY A 42 -8.26 1.53 25.59
N GLN A 43 -7.78 1.69 24.35
CA GLN A 43 -7.39 3.00 23.83
C GLN A 43 -8.61 3.90 23.62
N SER A 44 -8.40 5.21 23.79
CA SER A 44 -9.44 6.21 23.53
C SER A 44 -9.84 6.26 22.04
N ALA A 45 -11.04 6.76 21.74
CA ALA A 45 -11.49 6.96 20.36
C ALA A 45 -10.54 7.87 19.55
N SER A 46 -9.83 8.79 20.22
CA SER A 46 -8.81 9.65 19.60
C SER A 46 -7.63 8.86 19.00
N TYR A 47 -7.41 7.62 19.43
CA TYR A 47 -6.42 6.70 18.84
C TYR A 47 -6.69 6.43 17.35
N VAL A 48 -7.94 6.49 16.90
CA VAL A 48 -8.30 6.34 15.49
C VAL A 48 -7.67 7.44 14.63
N ILE A 49 -7.57 8.66 15.16
CA ILE A 49 -6.92 9.79 14.47
C ILE A 49 -5.44 9.49 14.26
N LEU A 50 -4.77 8.96 15.28
CA LEU A 50 -3.38 8.52 15.19
C LEU A 50 -3.21 7.42 14.13
N MET A 51 -4.10 6.41 14.13
CA MET A 51 -4.07 5.33 13.15
C MET A 51 -4.31 5.81 11.71
N LEU A 52 -5.12 6.85 11.52
CA LEU A 52 -5.31 7.49 10.22
C LEU A 52 -4.03 8.19 9.74
N ILE A 53 -3.32 8.91 10.60
CA ILE A 53 -2.03 9.54 10.27
C ILE A 53 -1.00 8.47 9.86
N VAL A 54 -0.91 7.39 10.63
CA VAL A 54 -0.03 6.25 10.34
C VAL A 54 -0.42 5.56 9.03
N GLY A 55 -1.71 5.38 8.77
CA GLY A 55 -2.22 4.79 7.54
C GLY A 55 -1.96 5.64 6.29
N ILE A 56 -2.23 6.95 6.37
CA ILE A 56 -2.01 7.90 5.28
C ILE A 56 -0.52 8.01 4.96
N THR A 57 0.34 8.06 5.98
CA THR A 57 1.79 8.12 5.76
C THR A 57 2.30 6.85 5.09
N GLY A 58 1.86 5.68 5.53
CA GLY A 58 2.21 4.41 4.89
C GLY A 58 1.69 4.30 3.46
N PHE A 59 0.48 4.81 3.19
CA PHE A 59 -0.09 4.91 1.85
C PHE A 59 0.74 5.80 0.93
N ALA A 60 1.20 6.95 1.43
CA ALA A 60 2.07 7.86 0.69
C ALA A 60 3.43 7.21 0.37
N ILE A 61 4.05 6.55 1.36
CA ILE A 61 5.33 5.84 1.19
C ILE A 61 5.21 4.73 0.14
N SER A 62 4.17 3.90 0.21
CA SER A 62 3.95 2.82 -0.77
C SER A 62 3.70 3.36 -2.19
N THR A 63 3.05 4.51 -2.32
CA THR A 63 2.87 5.18 -3.61
C THR A 63 4.21 5.68 -4.16
N LEU A 64 5.06 6.31 -3.34
CA LEU A 64 6.41 6.71 -3.75
C LEU A 64 7.26 5.51 -4.16
N LEU A 65 7.20 4.43 -3.39
CA LEU A 65 7.92 3.19 -3.65
C LEU A 65 7.52 2.59 -5.01
N SER A 66 6.24 2.67 -5.37
CA SER A 66 5.76 2.20 -6.68
C SER A 66 6.43 2.93 -7.86
N VAL A 67 6.70 4.24 -7.71
CA VAL A 67 7.38 5.04 -8.74
C VAL A 67 8.84 4.64 -8.83
N VAL A 68 9.51 4.42 -7.69
CA VAL A 68 10.90 3.97 -7.66
C VAL A 68 11.04 2.57 -8.27
N TYR A 69 10.20 1.63 -7.87
CA TYR A 69 10.22 0.26 -8.38
C TYR A 69 9.93 0.18 -9.88
N ARG A 70 9.04 1.05 -10.40
CA ARG A 70 8.81 1.15 -11.85
C ARG A 70 10.08 1.57 -12.61
N LYS A 71 10.97 2.37 -12.01
CA LYS A 71 12.26 2.75 -12.61
C LYS A 71 13.31 1.65 -12.47
N LEU A 72 13.29 0.89 -11.37
CA LEU A 72 14.23 -0.18 -11.08
C LEU A 72 13.97 -1.44 -11.91
N ILE A 73 12.72 -1.80 -12.18
CA ILE A 73 12.39 -3.09 -12.83
C ILE A 73 12.98 -3.25 -14.23
N ASN A 74 13.36 -2.16 -14.89
CA ASN A 74 14.00 -2.17 -16.21
C ASN A 74 15.55 -2.18 -16.15
N ARG A 75 16.15 -2.32 -14.95
CA ARG A 75 17.60 -2.33 -14.73
C ARG A 75 18.14 -3.76 -14.60
N PRO A 76 19.46 -3.99 -14.82
CA PRO A 76 20.05 -5.32 -14.67
C PRO A 76 19.85 -5.86 -13.26
N ALA A 77 19.65 -7.18 -13.16
CA ALA A 77 19.22 -7.85 -11.94
C ALA A 77 20.06 -7.44 -10.71
N LEU A 78 21.39 -7.49 -10.78
CA LEU A 78 22.23 -7.15 -9.62
C LEU A 78 21.91 -5.76 -9.01
N ILE A 79 21.64 -4.77 -9.85
CA ILE A 79 21.27 -3.41 -9.41
C ILE A 79 19.84 -3.40 -8.87
N THR A 80 18.92 -4.08 -9.54
CA THR A 80 17.50 -4.11 -9.16
C THR A 80 17.31 -4.69 -7.77
N TRP A 81 17.97 -5.81 -7.44
CA TRP A 81 17.83 -6.46 -6.14
C TRP A 81 18.40 -5.58 -5.01
N GLY A 82 19.64 -5.10 -5.16
CA GLY A 82 20.29 -4.26 -4.16
C GLY A 82 19.56 -2.94 -3.94
N ALA A 83 19.17 -2.25 -5.02
CA ALA A 83 18.46 -0.98 -4.92
C ALA A 83 17.04 -1.16 -4.37
N THR A 84 16.33 -2.25 -4.70
CA THR A 84 15.01 -2.54 -4.12
C THR A 84 15.11 -2.73 -2.61
N ALA A 85 16.07 -3.55 -2.15
CA ALA A 85 16.29 -3.79 -0.72
C ALA A 85 16.67 -2.50 0.02
N ALA A 86 17.58 -1.70 -0.55
CA ALA A 86 18.01 -0.44 0.06
C ALA A 86 16.87 0.58 0.17
N VAL A 87 16.12 0.80 -0.90
CA VAL A 87 14.99 1.74 -0.89
C VAL A 87 13.89 1.27 0.05
N LEU A 88 13.62 -0.04 0.09
CA LEU A 88 12.67 -0.61 1.04
C LEU A 88 13.11 -0.40 2.49
N ALA A 89 14.38 -0.67 2.80
CA ALA A 89 14.93 -0.48 4.14
C ALA A 89 14.82 0.98 4.61
N VAL A 90 15.12 1.93 3.71
CA VAL A 90 14.96 3.37 4.00
C VAL A 90 13.48 3.72 4.22
N ALA A 91 12.59 3.26 3.34
CA ALA A 91 11.16 3.53 3.44
C ALA A 91 10.56 2.99 4.76
N VAL A 92 10.91 1.76 5.13
CA VAL A 92 10.48 1.12 6.38
C VAL A 92 11.12 1.82 7.59
N GLY A 93 12.40 2.19 7.51
CA GLY A 93 13.09 2.93 8.56
C GLY A 93 12.44 4.29 8.85
N ILE A 94 12.05 5.02 7.81
CA ILE A 94 11.28 6.28 7.95
C ILE A 94 9.92 6.01 8.60
N TYR A 95 9.22 4.97 8.14
CA TYR A 95 7.89 4.63 8.67
C TYR A 95 7.93 4.20 10.14
N ALA A 96 8.99 3.52 10.58
CA ALA A 96 9.11 2.97 11.93
C ALA A 96 9.32 4.02 13.04
N VAL A 97 9.68 5.25 12.66
CA VAL A 97 9.92 6.36 13.61
C VAL A 97 8.66 7.22 13.82
N ILE A 98 7.57 6.90 13.11
CA ILE A 98 6.24 7.56 13.20
C ILE A 98 5.39 6.81 14.22
#